data_AF-A0A699Z8N9-F1
#
_entry.id   AF-A0A699Z8N9-F1
#
_cell.length_a   1.000
_cell.length_b   1.000
_cell.length_c   1.000
_cell.angle_alpha   90.00
_cell.angle_beta   90.00
_cell.angle_gamma   90.00
#
_symmetry.space_group_name_H-M   'P 1'
#
loop_
_entity.id
_entity.type
_entity.pdbx_description
1 polymer ?
#
loop_
_entity_poly.entity_id
_entity_poly.type
_entity_poly.pdbx_seq_one_letter_code
_entity_poly.pdbx_strand_id
1 'polypeptide(L)'
;MQSRVGGLAGMQAAIILDSQGLSEPAQKLYRQLQGHAVASVSRKAKQMLFGFKAAVFLKADQITYAPRKEEYARFFRPLVDRNKIWVASEADRLADEKSARAAALVAVAVLLGPLGLMAALVTSH
;
A
#
# COMPACT_ATOMS: atom_id res chain seq x y z
N MET A 1 31.35 -19.94 -17.73
CA MET A 1 30.44 -20.50 -16.71
C MET A 1 31.04 -21.63 -15.87
N GLN A 2 32.17 -22.25 -16.25
CA GLN A 2 32.69 -23.45 -15.56
C GLN A 2 33.30 -23.19 -14.16
N SER A 3 33.69 -21.95 -13.86
CA SER A 3 34.21 -21.58 -12.54
C SER A 3 33.08 -21.28 -11.55
N ARG A 4 33.34 -21.36 -10.25
CA ARG A 4 32.36 -21.03 -9.20
C ARG A 4 31.73 -19.65 -9.39
N VAL A 5 32.56 -18.63 -9.65
CA VAL A 5 32.10 -17.25 -9.88
C VAL A 5 31.30 -17.16 -11.19
N GLY A 6 31.75 -17.83 -12.24
CA GLY A 6 31.04 -17.86 -13.52
C GLY A 6 29.67 -18.55 -13.43
N GLY A 7 29.55 -19.60 -12.63
CA GLY A 7 28.28 -20.27 -12.35
C GLY A 7 27.32 -19.39 -11.55
N LEU A 8 27.81 -18.65 -10.55
CA LEU A 8 27.02 -17.70 -9.78
C LEU A 8 26.55 -16.51 -10.61
N ALA A 9 27.43 -15.93 -11.42
CA ALA A 9 27.08 -14.84 -12.33
C ALA A 9 26.05 -15.28 -13.38
N GLY A 10 26.26 -16.47 -13.97
CA GLY A 10 25.29 -17.05 -14.90
C GLY A 10 23.93 -17.32 -14.25
N MET A 11 23.92 -17.73 -12.98
CA MET A 11 22.69 -17.93 -12.23
C MET A 11 21.93 -16.62 -12.02
N GLN A 12 22.64 -15.52 -11.72
CA GLN A 12 21.99 -14.22 -11.60
C GLN A 12 21.49 -13.66 -12.92
N ALA A 13 22.25 -13.86 -14.00
CA ALA A 13 21.77 -13.49 -15.34
C ALA A 13 20.44 -14.20 -15.67
N ALA A 14 20.31 -15.48 -15.32
CA ALA A 14 19.07 -16.22 -15.50
C ALA A 14 17.90 -15.67 -14.67
N ILE A 15 18.12 -15.30 -13.41
CA ILE A 15 17.10 -14.70 -12.52
C ILE A 15 16.64 -13.34 -13.04
N ILE A 16 17.57 -12.54 -13.57
CA ILE A 16 17.25 -11.23 -14.15
C ILE A 16 16.36 -11.40 -15.38
N LEU A 17 16.68 -12.35 -16.27
CA LEU A 17 15.84 -12.65 -17.44
C LEU A 17 14.44 -13.11 -17.03
N ASP A 18 14.35 -13.97 -16.01
CA ASP A 18 13.06 -14.44 -15.50
C ASP A 18 12.22 -13.28 -14.93
N SER A 19 12.84 -12.40 -14.15
CA SER A 19 12.20 -11.19 -13.60
C SER A 19 11.70 -10.22 -14.66
N GLN A 20 12.33 -10.22 -15.85
CA GLN A 20 11.89 -9.41 -17.00
C GLN A 20 10.76 -10.08 -17.81
N GLY A 21 10.30 -11.27 -17.41
CA GLY A 21 9.31 -12.04 -18.15
C GLY A 21 9.91 -12.80 -19.35
N LEU A 22 11.23 -12.83 -19.51
CA LEU A 22 11.91 -13.56 -20.57
C LEU A 22 12.15 -15.02 -20.14
N SER A 23 11.05 -15.75 -19.96
CA SER A 23 11.04 -17.10 -19.37
C SER A 23 11.79 -18.14 -20.22
N GLU A 24 11.74 -18.07 -21.56
CA GLU A 24 12.47 -19.00 -22.42
C GLU A 24 14.01 -18.85 -22.30
N PRO A 25 14.59 -17.65 -22.47
CA PRO A 25 16.01 -17.42 -22.22
C PRO A 25 16.46 -17.83 -20.81
N ALA A 26 15.65 -17.53 -19.79
CA ALA A 26 15.93 -17.91 -18.41
C ALA A 26 15.99 -19.43 -18.24
N GLN A 27 14.99 -20.16 -18.77
CA GLN A 27 14.98 -21.62 -18.75
C GLN A 27 16.18 -22.25 -19.45
N LYS A 28 16.61 -21.69 -20.59
CA LYS A 28 17.81 -22.15 -21.31
C LYS A 28 19.05 -22.08 -20.43
N LEU A 29 19.25 -20.96 -19.74
CA LEU A 29 20.36 -20.78 -18.80
C LEU A 29 20.27 -21.74 -17.61
N TYR A 30 19.08 -21.90 -17.01
CA TYR A 30 18.91 -22.86 -15.91
C TYR A 30 19.21 -24.30 -16.33
N ARG A 31 18.84 -24.71 -17.56
CA ARG A 31 19.19 -26.04 -18.10
C ARG A 31 20.70 -26.24 -18.25
N GLN A 32 21.43 -25.19 -18.62
CA GLN A 32 22.90 -25.24 -18.68
C GLN A 32 23.51 -25.34 -17.27
N LEU A 33 22.94 -24.65 -16.30
CA LEU A 33 23.45 -24.59 -14.93
C LEU A 33 23.07 -25.80 -14.06
N GLN A 34 22.06 -26.60 -14.44
CA GLN A 34 21.61 -27.75 -13.65
C GLN A 34 22.69 -28.82 -13.44
N GLY A 35 23.67 -28.91 -14.34
CA GLY A 35 24.80 -29.84 -14.27
C GLY A 35 26.09 -29.23 -13.72
N HIS A 36 26.03 -28.00 -13.19
CA HIS A 36 27.22 -27.29 -12.75
C HIS A 36 27.89 -27.96 -11.54
N ALA A 37 29.23 -28.02 -11.53
CA ALA A 37 30.02 -28.69 -10.50
C ALA A 37 29.79 -28.13 -9.07
N VAL A 38 29.50 -26.84 -8.98
CA VAL A 38 29.15 -26.20 -7.70
C VAL A 38 27.70 -26.55 -7.33
N ALA A 39 27.54 -27.32 -6.25
CA ALA A 39 26.26 -27.85 -5.79
C ALA A 39 25.19 -26.77 -5.53
N SER A 40 25.57 -25.60 -5.01
CA SER A 40 24.59 -24.52 -4.75
C SER A 40 23.97 -23.98 -6.04
N VAL A 41 24.78 -23.85 -7.11
CA VAL A 41 24.32 -23.39 -8.43
C VAL A 41 23.43 -24.44 -9.08
N SER A 42 23.88 -25.69 -9.13
CA SER A 42 23.11 -26.78 -9.76
C SER A 42 21.81 -27.07 -9.03
N ARG A 43 21.81 -27.09 -7.69
CA ARG A 43 20.60 -27.27 -6.89
C ARG A 43 19.59 -26.14 -7.13
N LYS A 44 20.05 -24.88 -7.15
CA LYS A 44 19.16 -23.74 -7.39
C LYS A 44 18.62 -23.75 -8.81
N ALA A 45 19.43 -24.07 -9.82
CA ALA A 45 18.98 -24.19 -11.20
C ALA A 45 17.92 -25.28 -11.38
N LYS A 46 18.10 -26.46 -10.75
CA LYS A 46 17.08 -27.53 -10.72
C LYS A 46 15.79 -27.07 -10.04
N GLN A 47 15.89 -26.34 -8.93
CA GLN A 47 14.72 -25.77 -8.25
C GLN A 47 13.94 -24.80 -9.15
N MET A 48 14.63 -23.90 -9.85
CA MET A 48 13.99 -22.96 -10.78
C MET A 48 13.32 -23.68 -11.95
N LEU A 49 14.00 -24.67 -12.57
CA LEU A 49 13.41 -25.50 -13.63
C LEU A 49 12.17 -26.27 -13.17
N PHE A 50 12.18 -26.76 -11.93
CA PHE A 50 11.00 -27.38 -11.35
C PHE A 50 9.85 -26.38 -11.22
N GLY A 51 10.12 -25.13 -10.83
CA GLY A 51 9.13 -24.05 -10.79
C GLY A 51 8.43 -23.84 -12.14
N PHE A 52 9.18 -23.79 -13.24
CA PHE A 52 8.58 -23.70 -14.58
C PHE A 52 7.71 -24.92 -14.92
N LYS A 53 8.18 -26.13 -14.62
CA LYS A 53 7.39 -27.36 -14.84
C LYS A 53 6.11 -27.38 -14.00
N ALA A 54 6.19 -26.93 -12.75
CA ALA A 54 5.04 -26.83 -11.86
C ALA A 54 4.04 -25.78 -12.37
N ALA A 55 4.51 -24.64 -12.88
CA ALA A 55 3.66 -23.62 -13.48
C ALA A 55 2.87 -24.18 -14.67
N VAL A 56 3.53 -24.92 -15.57
CA VAL A 56 2.88 -25.59 -16.71
C VAL A 56 1.89 -26.66 -16.25
N PHE A 57 2.27 -27.47 -15.26
CA PHE A 57 1.39 -28.51 -14.72
C PHE A 57 0.11 -27.93 -14.08
N LEU A 58 0.25 -26.82 -13.35
CA LEU A 58 -0.86 -26.10 -12.73
C LEU A 58 -1.65 -25.23 -13.72
N LYS A 59 -1.25 -25.19 -15.00
CA LYS A 59 -1.75 -24.25 -16.00
C LYS A 59 -1.68 -22.79 -15.54
N ALA A 60 -0.75 -22.48 -14.63
CA ALA A 60 -0.57 -21.13 -14.10
C ALA A 60 -0.07 -20.16 -15.18
N ASP A 61 0.57 -20.69 -16.23
CA ASP A 61 0.89 -19.99 -17.47
C ASP A 61 -0.35 -19.60 -18.30
N GLN A 62 -1.46 -20.33 -18.14
CA GLN A 62 -2.74 -20.04 -18.78
C GLN A 62 -3.65 -19.14 -17.93
N ILE A 63 -3.38 -19.04 -16.63
CA ILE A 63 -4.11 -18.15 -15.73
C ILE A 63 -3.58 -16.72 -15.93
N THR A 64 -4.20 -15.98 -16.85
CA THR A 64 -4.01 -14.54 -16.93
C THR A 64 -4.81 -13.88 -15.79
N TYR A 65 -4.27 -13.90 -14.57
CA TYR A 65 -4.75 -13.03 -13.50
C TYR A 65 -4.18 -11.63 -13.77
N ALA A 66 -4.64 -11.00 -14.85
CA ALA A 66 -4.50 -9.56 -15.00
C ALA A 66 -5.71 -8.96 -14.26
N PRO A 67 -5.61 -8.61 -12.97
CA PRO A 67 -6.65 -7.82 -12.36
C PRO A 67 -6.78 -6.59 -13.23
N ARG A 68 -7.98 -6.36 -13.78
CA ARG A 68 -8.24 -5.17 -14.57
C ARG A 68 -7.76 -3.99 -13.73
N LYS A 69 -7.06 -3.03 -14.34
CA LYS A 69 -6.48 -1.90 -13.60
C LYS A 69 -7.53 -1.22 -12.73
N GLU A 70 -8.78 -1.21 -13.20
CA GLU A 70 -9.97 -0.73 -12.49
C GLU A 70 -10.31 -1.55 -11.23
N GLU A 71 -10.13 -2.87 -11.26
CA GLU A 71 -10.35 -3.77 -10.12
C GLU A 71 -9.28 -3.57 -9.05
N TYR A 72 -8.01 -3.44 -9.44
CA TYR A 72 -6.91 -3.19 -8.49
C TYR A 72 -6.98 -1.78 -7.91
N ALA A 73 -7.32 -0.77 -8.74
CA ALA A 73 -7.46 0.62 -8.31
C ALA A 73 -8.50 0.83 -7.19
N ARG A 74 -9.50 -0.06 -7.05
CA ARG A 74 -10.50 0.01 -5.96
C ARG A 74 -9.89 -0.18 -4.58
N PHE A 75 -8.81 -0.95 -4.45
CA PHE A 75 -8.14 -1.16 -3.16
C PHE A 75 -7.30 0.05 -2.74
N PHE A 76 -6.85 0.87 -3.69
CA PHE A 76 -5.97 2.02 -3.42
C PHE A 76 -6.67 3.38 -3.51
N ARG A 77 -7.82 3.49 -4.21
CA ARG A 77 -8.65 4.70 -4.24
C ARG A 77 -9.01 5.25 -2.84
N PRO A 78 -9.39 4.42 -1.85
CA PRO A 78 -9.70 4.91 -0.50
C PRO A 78 -8.51 5.57 0.21
N LEU A 79 -7.27 5.23 -0.18
CA LEU A 79 -6.05 5.81 0.40
C LEU A 79 -5.72 7.16 -0.24
N VAL A 80 -6.03 7.34 -1.53
CA VAL A 80 -5.85 8.63 -2.24
C VAL A 80 -6.87 9.66 -1.75
N ASP A 81 -8.11 9.24 -1.50
CA ASP A 81 -9.18 10.12 -1.03
C ASP A 81 -9.02 10.59 0.43
N ARG A 82 -8.14 9.95 1.23
CA ARG A 82 -7.82 10.40 2.59
C ARG A 82 -6.96 11.66 2.63
N ASN A 83 -6.33 12.04 1.53
CA ASN A 83 -5.56 13.28 1.41
C ASN A 83 -6.40 14.46 0.92
N LYS A 84 -7.74 14.31 0.86
CA LYS A 84 -8.64 15.44 0.63
C LYS A 84 -8.64 16.32 1.87
N ILE A 85 -8.04 17.50 1.74
CA ILE A 85 -8.21 18.60 2.69
C ILE A 85 -9.72 18.84 2.80
N TRP A 86 -10.29 18.61 3.98
CA TRP A 86 -11.70 18.92 4.24
C TRP A 86 -11.87 20.44 4.16
N VAL A 87 -12.45 20.89 3.05
CA VAL A 87 -12.93 22.27 2.90
C VAL A 87 -14.39 22.24 3.32
N ALA A 88 -14.70 22.87 4.46
CA ALA A 88 -16.07 22.96 4.97
C ALA A 88 -16.99 23.53 3.89
N SER A 89 -18.13 22.89 3.66
CA SER A 89 -19.13 23.42 2.73
C SER A 89 -19.77 24.68 3.34
N GLU A 90 -20.39 25.51 2.51
CA GLU A 90 -21.06 26.73 3.00
C GLU A 90 -22.17 26.41 4.01
N ALA A 91 -22.81 25.23 3.89
CA ALA A 91 -23.80 24.76 4.85
C ALA A 91 -23.18 24.40 6.22
N ASP A 92 -22.01 23.75 6.21
CA ASP A 92 -21.28 23.41 7.44
C ASP A 92 -20.75 24.67 8.13
N ARG A 93 -20.29 25.65 7.34
CA ARG A 93 -19.81 26.94 7.85
C ARG A 93 -20.92 27.73 8.55
N LEU A 94 -22.13 27.73 7.98
CA LEU A 94 -23.31 28.37 8.60
C LEU A 94 -23.81 27.63 9.85
N ALA A 95 -23.65 26.30 9.89
CA ALA A 95 -23.98 25.51 11.08
C ALA A 95 -22.98 25.76 12.22
N ASP A 96 -21.69 25.83 11.91
CA ASP A 96 -20.62 26.16 12.86
C ASP A 96 -20.72 27.60 13.38
N GLU A 97 -21.13 28.55 12.54
CA GLU A 97 -21.34 29.92 13.00
C GLU A 97 -22.51 30.01 14.00
N LYS A 98 -23.59 29.25 13.78
CA LYS A 98 -24.72 29.19 14.71
C LYS A 98 -24.33 28.53 16.03
N SER A 99 -23.59 27.43 15.98
CA SER A 99 -23.13 26.73 17.19
C SER A 99 -22.11 27.58 17.97
N ALA A 100 -21.21 28.28 17.29
CA ALA A 100 -20.26 29.20 17.90
C ALA A 100 -20.95 30.39 18.57
N ARG A 101 -21.97 30.98 17.95
CA ARG A 101 -22.78 32.06 18.55
C ARG A 101 -23.53 31.58 19.79
N ALA A 102 -24.12 30.38 19.75
CA ALA A 102 -24.78 29.78 20.90
C ALA A 102 -23.79 29.52 22.05
N ALA A 103 -22.62 28.96 21.74
CA ALA A 103 -21.56 28.73 22.73
C ALA A 103 -21.06 30.05 23.35
N ALA A 104 -20.93 31.11 22.56
CA ALA A 104 -20.53 32.43 23.05
C ALA A 104 -21.56 33.01 24.03
N LEU A 105 -22.86 32.89 23.74
CA LEU A 105 -23.92 33.34 24.65
C LEU A 105 -23.90 32.57 25.98
N VAL A 106 -23.69 31.25 25.91
CA VAL A 106 -23.56 30.42 27.12
C VAL A 106 -22.34 30.84 27.93
N ALA A 107 -21.19 31.06 27.29
CA ALA A 107 -19.97 31.51 27.95
C ALA A 107 -20.16 32.87 28.65
N VAL A 108 -20.82 33.83 27.98
CA VAL A 108 -21.13 35.15 28.56
C VAL A 108 -22.04 35.01 29.78
N ALA A 109 -23.07 34.17 29.70
CA ALA A 109 -23.99 33.93 30.82
C ALA A 109 -23.29 33.31 32.03
N VAL A 110 -22.37 32.35 31.80
CA VAL A 110 -21.59 31.72 32.87
C VAL A 110 -20.63 32.70 33.53
N LEU A 111 -19.99 33.59 32.74
CA LEU A 111 -19.02 34.55 33.26
C LEU A 111 -19.66 35.73 33.99
N LEU A 112 -20.74 36.29 33.43
CA LEU A 112 -21.35 37.52 33.97
C LEU A 112 -22.56 37.24 34.89
N GLY A 113 -23.17 36.07 34.78
CA GLY A 113 -24.34 35.67 35.59
C GLY A 113 -24.10 35.77 37.11
N PRO A 114 -23.00 35.22 37.65
CA PRO A 114 -22.70 35.32 39.08
C PRO A 114 -22.53 36.76 39.57
N LEU A 115 -21.92 37.62 38.75
CA LEU A 115 -21.73 39.04 39.09
C LEU A 115 -23.06 39.79 39.09
N GLY A 116 -23.96 39.51 38.14
CA GLY A 116 -25.31 40.07 38.12
C GLY A 116 -26.14 39.65 39.33
N LEU A 117 -26.06 38.39 39.74
CA LEU A 117 -26.75 37.89 40.95
C LEU A 117 -26.25 38.56 42.22
N MET A 118 -24.93 38.74 42.36
CA MET A 118 -24.35 39.43 43.52
C MET A 118 -24.73 40.92 43.55
N ALA A 119 -24.73 41.59 42.40
CA ALA A 119 -25.15 42.99 42.30
C ALA A 119 -26.64 43.19 42.66
N ALA A 120 -27.51 42.25 42.25
CA ALA A 120 -28.93 42.28 42.61
C ALA A 120 -29.16 42.07 44.11
N LEU A 121 -28.41 41.15 44.74
CA LEU A 121 -28.47 40.90 46.19
C LEU A 121 -28.00 42.11 47.02
N VAL A 122 -26.96 42.81 46.56
CA VAL A 122 -26.41 44.01 47.22
C VAL A 122 -27.33 45.22 47.10
N THR A 123 -28.16 45.30 46.06
CA THR A 123 -29.12 46.41 45.87
C THR A 123 -30.48 46.17 46.51
N SER A 124 -30.78 44.94 46.94
CA SER A 124 -31.99 44.57 47.68
C SER A 124 -31.88 44.69 49.21
N HIS A 125 -30.73 45.15 49.73
CA HIS A 125 -30.47 45.46 51.13
C HIS A 125 -30.19 46.96 51.30
#